data_AF-A0A0U3P9C0-F1
#
_entry.id   AF-A0A0U3P9C0-F1
#
_cell.length_a   1.000
_cell.length_b   1.000
_cell.length_c   1.000
_cell.angle_alpha   90.00
_cell.angle_beta   90.00
_cell.angle_gamma   90.00
#
_symmetry.space_group_name_H-M   'P 1'
#
loop_
_entity.id
_entity.type
_entity.pdbx_description
1 polymer ?
#
loop_
_entity_poly.entity_id
_entity_poly.type
_entity_poly.pdbx_seq_one_letter_code
_entity_poly.pdbx_strand_id
1 'polypeptide(L)' 'MTCSHCENAVKQEVSALDTVVDVQVDVPTGRVTVTSATPLDDAKVRDAIDEAGYELTGRL' A
#
# COMPACT_ATOMS: atom_id res chain seq x y z
N MET A 1 0.64 -0.86 11.79
CA MET A 1 -0.76 -1.29 11.62
C MET A 1 -1.07 -2.35 12.66
N THR A 2 -2.13 -2.23 13.47
CA THR A 2 -2.41 -3.16 14.58
C THR A 2 -3.81 -3.81 14.50
N CYS A 3 -4.52 -3.65 13.38
CA CYS A 3 -5.91 -4.09 13.25
C CYS A 3 -6.25 -4.59 11.83
N SER A 4 -7.17 -5.55 11.67
CA SER A 4 -7.59 -6.04 10.34
C SER A 4 -8.26 -4.95 9.48
N HIS A 5 -8.85 -3.92 10.11
CA HIS A 5 -9.34 -2.73 9.40
C HIS A 5 -8.19 -1.91 8.78
N CYS A 6 -7.06 -1.87 9.45
CA CYS A 6 -5.86 -1.14 9.07
C CYS A 6 -5.26 -1.74 7.80
N GLU A 7 -5.21 -3.08 7.74
CA GLU A 7 -4.81 -3.83 6.54
C GLU A 7 -5.74 -3.55 5.36
N ASN A 8 -7.06 -3.66 5.57
CA ASN A 8 -8.01 -3.48 4.49
C ASN A 8 -7.99 -2.07 3.92
N ALA A 9 -7.82 -1.04 4.75
CA ALA A 9 -7.69 0.34 4.28
C ALA A 9 -6.48 0.49 3.33
N VAL A 10 -5.29 0.09 3.76
CA VAL A 10 -4.08 0.16 2.94
C VAL A 10 -4.22 -0.68 1.67
N LYS A 11 -4.78 -1.89 1.79
CA LYS A 11 -5.01 -2.76 0.64
C LYS A 11 -5.97 -2.12 -0.37
N GLN A 12 -7.05 -1.49 0.07
CA GLN A 12 -8.01 -0.84 -0.82
C GLN A 12 -7.37 0.32 -1.58
N GLU A 13 -6.74 1.27 -0.88
CA GLU A 13 -6.18 2.46 -1.52
C GLU A 13 -5.05 2.11 -2.50
N VAL A 14 -4.15 1.20 -2.10
CA VAL A 14 -3.03 0.81 -2.98
C VAL A 14 -3.52 -0.03 -4.17
N SER A 15 -4.55 -0.86 -4.00
CA SER A 15 -5.12 -1.64 -5.12
C SER A 15 -5.93 -0.78 -6.10
N ALA A 16 -6.31 0.44 -5.71
CA ALA A 16 -7.00 1.38 -6.60
C ALA A 16 -6.07 2.02 -7.64
N LEU A 17 -4.75 1.87 -7.50
CA LEU A 17 -3.79 2.34 -8.48
C LEU A 17 -3.86 1.48 -9.75
N ASP A 18 -4.04 2.12 -10.91
CA ASP A 18 -4.30 1.46 -12.21
C ASP A 18 -3.31 0.36 -12.61
N THR A 19 -2.06 0.46 -12.13
CA THR A 19 -0.97 -0.45 -12.52
C THR A 19 -0.81 -1.63 -11.55
N VAL A 20 -1.54 -1.63 -10.43
CA VAL A 20 -1.43 -2.64 -9.37
C VAL A 20 -2.24 -3.87 -9.74
N VAL A 21 -1.62 -5.03 -9.55
CA VAL A 21 -2.18 -6.36 -9.85
C VAL A 21 -2.50 -7.10 -8.56
N ASP A 22 -1.65 -6.98 -7.54
CA ASP A 22 -1.85 -7.59 -6.22
C ASP A 22 -1.22 -6.73 -5.12
N VAL A 23 -1.85 -6.76 -3.93
CA VAL A 23 -1.38 -6.08 -2.73
C VAL A 23 -1.47 -7.03 -1.54
N GLN A 24 -0.33 -7.18 -0.87
CA GLN A 24 -0.18 -7.99 0.34
C GLN A 24 0.32 -7.10 1.46
N VAL A 25 -0.35 -7.14 2.60
CA VAL A 25 -0.01 -6.33 3.78
C VAL A 25 0.40 -7.27 4.90
N ASP A 26 1.61 -7.09 5.40
CA ASP A 26 2.09 -7.74 6.61
C ASP A 26 1.85 -6.79 7.79
N VAL A 27 0.74 -7.00 8.50
CA VAL A 27 0.34 -6.19 9.66
C VAL A 27 1.40 -6.20 10.77
N PRO A 28 1.94 -7.36 11.21
CA PRO A 28 3.02 -7.42 12.19
C PRO A 28 4.23 -6.52 11.87
N THR A 29 4.68 -6.48 10.62
CA THR A 29 5.88 -5.72 10.24
C THR A 29 5.59 -4.33 9.66
N GLY A 30 4.34 -4.06 9.30
CA GLY A 30 3.93 -2.85 8.59
C GLY A 30 4.37 -2.81 7.13
N ARG A 31 4.80 -3.93 6.56
CA ARG A 31 5.28 -3.99 5.17
C ARG A 31 4.12 -4.19 4.20
N VAL A 32 4.20 -3.49 3.07
CA VAL A 32 3.26 -3.65 1.95
C VAL A 32 4.04 -4.11 0.74
N THR A 33 3.67 -5.28 0.22
CA THR A 33 4.22 -5.83 -1.02
C THR A 33 3.22 -5.59 -2.13
N VAL A 34 3.65 -4.90 -3.19
CA VAL A 34 2.81 -4.55 -4.33
C VAL A 34 3.35 -5.22 -5.58
N THR A 35 2.52 -6.00 -6.24
CA THR A 35 2.80 -6.53 -7.58
C THR A 35 2.14 -5.60 -8.59
N SER A 36 2.91 -5.06 -9.54
CA SER A 36 2.40 -4.16 -10.55
C SER A 36 2.77 -4.61 -11.97
N ALA A 37 1.91 -4.29 -12.93
CA ALA A 37 2.14 -4.60 -14.35
C ALA A 37 3.20 -3.67 -14.98
N THR A 38 3.37 -2.48 -14.42
CA THR A 38 4.37 -1.48 -14.83
C THR A 38 5.00 -0.85 -13.59
N PRO A 39 6.14 -0.15 -13.71
CA PRO A 39 6.76 0.54 -12.59
C PRO A 39 5.77 1.47 -11.88
N LEU A 40 5.70 1.36 -10.55
CA LEU A 40 4.86 2.23 -9.73
C LEU A 40 5.53 3.58 -9.53
N ASP A 41 4.70 4.63 -9.59
CA ASP A 41 5.09 5.98 -9.21
C ASP A 41 5.05 6.10 -7.68
N ASP A 42 6.21 6.37 -7.07
CA ASP A 42 6.35 6.49 -5.62
C ASP A 42 5.52 7.65 -5.04
N ALA A 43 5.21 8.68 -5.83
CA ALA A 43 4.31 9.75 -5.38
C ALA A 43 2.88 9.21 -5.21
N LYS A 44 2.37 8.48 -6.23
CA LYS A 44 1.03 7.88 -6.16
C LYS A 44 0.90 6.83 -5.07
N VAL A 45 1.94 6.03 -4.85
CA VAL A 45 1.96 5.04 -3.77
C VAL A 45 1.94 5.75 -2.42
N ARG A 46 2.70 6.84 -2.26
CA ARG A 46 2.66 7.64 -1.03
C ARG A 46 1.28 8.24 -0.78
N ASP A 47 0.68 8.86 -1.80
CA ASP A 47 -0.65 9.46 -1.68
C ASP A 47 -1.70 8.42 -1.25
N ALA A 48 -1.69 7.22 -1.84
CA ALA A 48 -2.59 6.13 -1.44
C ALA A 48 -2.36 5.66 0.01
N ILE A 49 -1.10 5.63 0.46
CA ILE A 49 -0.74 5.27 1.85
C ILE A 49 -1.18 6.37 2.83
N ASP A 50 -1.02 7.64 2.46
CA ASP A 50 -1.46 8.80 3.23
C ASP A 50 -3.00 8.86 3.33
N GLU A 51 -3.73 8.57 2.25
CA GLU A 51 -5.20 8.44 2.23
C GLU A 51 -5.69 7.30 3.13
N ALA A 52 -4.95 6.19 3.20
CA ALA A 52 -5.21 5.11 4.15
C ALA A 52 -4.89 5.49 5.62
N GLY A 53 -4.30 6.67 5.85
CA GLY A 53 -3.96 7.19 7.18
C GLY A 53 -2.61 6.74 7.72
N TYR A 54 -1.67 6.37 6.84
CA TYR A 54 -0.32 5.92 7.19
C TYR A 54 0.74 6.74 6.48
N GLU A 55 1.98 6.69 6.97
CA GLU A 55 3.12 7.35 6.33
C GLU A 55 3.99 6.32 5.59
N LEU A 56 4.34 6.59 4.33
CA LEU A 56 5.30 5.77 3.59
C LEU A 56 6.74 6.13 4.00
N THR A 57 7.37 5.23 4.76
CA THR A 57 8.73 5.43 5.31
C THR A 57 9.87 5.04 4.37
N GLY A 58 9.57 4.37 3.26
CA GLY A 58 10.56 3.99 2.25
C GLY A 58 10.14 2.78 1.41
N ARG A 59 10.88 2.54 0.33
CA ARG A 59 10.70 1.39 -0.58
C ARG A 59 12.01 0.63 -0.67
N LEU A 60 11.94 -0.70 -0.64
CA LEU A 60 13.09 -1.61 -0.73
C LEU A 60 13.16 -2.30 -2.10
#